data_AF-A0A6A0H3B6-F1
#
_entry.id   AF-A0A6A0H3B6-F1
#
_cell.length_a   1.000
_cell.length_b   1.000
_cell.length_c   1.000
_cell.angle_alpha   90.00
_cell.angle_beta   90.00
_cell.angle_gamma   90.00
#
_symmetry.space_group_name_H-M   'P 1'
#
loop_
_entity.id
_entity.type
_entity.pdbx_description
1 polymer ?
#
loop_
_entity_poly.entity_id
_entity_poly.type
_entity_poly.pdbx_seq_one_letter_code
_entity_poly.pdbx_strand_id
1 'polypeptide(L)'
;MRGIFFSDENTHGPDADTHGSDTDTHGSDADTHGYDADTHGSDADTHGSDADTHGSDADTHGSDENTYGPDADTHGSDADTHGSDADTHGSDADTHGSDADTHGSDADTHGSDADTHGSDADTHDADTHGSDADTHGSDADTHGSDADTHGSDADTHGSDADTHGSDADTHSPDAVI
;
A
#
# COMPACT_ATOMS: atom_id res chain seq x y z
N MET A 1 -35.27 -10.06 -20.77
CA MET A 1 -34.01 -10.42 -20.09
C MET A 1 -32.99 -10.73 -21.16
N ARG A 2 -31.98 -9.88 -21.33
CA ARG A 2 -30.79 -10.18 -22.13
C ARG A 2 -29.79 -10.82 -21.16
N GLY A 3 -29.29 -12.01 -21.49
CA GLY A 3 -28.21 -12.63 -20.72
C GLY A 3 -26.97 -11.77 -20.83
N ILE A 4 -26.37 -11.48 -19.69
CA ILE A 4 -25.02 -10.92 -19.60
C ILE A 4 -24.10 -12.04 -20.09
N PHE A 5 -23.38 -11.81 -21.19
CA PHE A 5 -22.28 -12.69 -21.60
C PHE A 5 -21.05 -12.15 -20.89
N PHE A 6 -20.53 -12.90 -19.93
CA PHE A 6 -19.16 -12.72 -19.45
C PHE A 6 -18.26 -13.25 -20.57
N SER A 7 -17.33 -12.42 -21.03
CA SER A 7 -16.39 -12.81 -22.08
C SER A 7 -15.07 -13.02 -21.39
N ASP A 8 -14.76 -14.28 -21.08
CA ASP A 8 -13.43 -14.65 -20.58
C ASP A 8 -12.45 -14.46 -21.73
N GLU A 9 -11.48 -13.55 -21.58
CA GLU A 9 -10.47 -13.27 -22.59
C GLU A 9 -9.08 -13.49 -22.03
N ASN A 10 -8.27 -14.27 -22.75
CA ASN A 10 -6.90 -14.56 -22.36
C ASN A 10 -5.95 -14.27 -23.52
N THR A 11 -5.03 -13.34 -23.31
CA THR A 11 -4.13 -12.80 -24.34
C THR A 11 -2.68 -13.07 -23.99
N HIS A 12 -1.89 -13.44 -25.01
CA HIS A 12 -0.45 -13.68 -24.86
C HIS A 12 0.31 -13.03 -26.01
N GLY A 13 1.32 -12.22 -25.70
CA GLY A 13 2.15 -11.55 -26.70
C GLY A 13 3.24 -10.69 -26.06
N PRO A 14 4.30 -10.30 -26.79
CA PRO A 14 5.31 -9.39 -26.24
C PRO A 14 4.69 -8.04 -25.81
N ASP A 15 3.75 -7.55 -26.63
CA ASP A 15 2.87 -6.41 -26.32
C ASP A 15 1.44 -6.96 -26.33
N ALA A 16 0.78 -6.99 -25.19
CA ALA A 16 -0.54 -7.59 -25.02
C ALA A 16 -1.50 -6.60 -24.36
N ASP A 17 -2.70 -6.47 -24.93
CA ASP A 17 -3.75 -5.54 -24.48
C ASP A 17 -5.09 -6.30 -24.54
N THR A 18 -5.79 -6.37 -23.40
CA THR A 18 -7.06 -7.09 -23.26
C THR A 18 -8.14 -6.22 -22.60
N HIS A 19 -9.38 -6.34 -23.08
CA HIS A 19 -10.54 -5.72 -22.46
C HIS A 19 -11.71 -6.69 -22.34
N GLY A 20 -12.27 -6.84 -21.14
CA GLY A 20 -13.35 -7.80 -20.95
C GLY A 20 -14.06 -7.67 -19.62
N SER A 21 -14.83 -8.71 -19.26
CA SER A 21 -15.37 -8.80 -17.90
C SER A 21 -14.38 -9.52 -16.99
N ASP A 22 -13.87 -10.66 -17.47
CA ASP A 22 -12.93 -11.52 -16.74
C ASP A 22 -11.75 -11.75 -17.71
N THR A 23 -10.57 -11.21 -17.38
CA THR A 23 -9.47 -11.10 -18.35
C THR A 23 -8.11 -11.45 -17.76
N ASP A 24 -7.29 -12.15 -18.54
CA ASP A 24 -5.93 -12.55 -18.16
C ASP A 24 -4.94 -12.24 -19.30
N THR A 25 -3.95 -11.37 -19.05
CA THR A 25 -2.98 -10.91 -20.06
C THR A 25 -1.55 -11.25 -19.67
N HIS A 26 -0.82 -11.90 -20.60
CA HIS A 26 0.60 -12.23 -20.43
C HIS A 26 1.45 -11.54 -21.50
N GLY A 27 2.42 -10.72 -21.08
CA GLY A 27 3.36 -10.08 -22.00
C GLY A 27 4.68 -9.63 -21.41
N SER A 28 5.50 -8.95 -22.22
CA SER A 28 6.60 -8.15 -21.68
C SER A 28 6.07 -6.78 -21.28
N ASP A 29 5.29 -6.18 -22.18
CA ASP A 29 4.48 -5.00 -21.94
C ASP A 29 3.01 -5.46 -21.99
N ALA A 30 2.30 -5.44 -20.87
CA ALA A 30 0.96 -6.00 -20.75
C ALA A 30 -0.01 -5.01 -20.10
N ASP A 31 -1.18 -4.81 -20.73
CA ASP A 31 -2.24 -3.92 -20.26
C ASP A 31 -3.59 -4.69 -20.23
N THR A 32 -4.29 -4.62 -19.12
CA THR A 32 -5.60 -5.25 -18.95
C THR A 32 -6.64 -4.30 -18.36
N HIS A 33 -7.82 -4.24 -18.99
CA HIS A 33 -8.99 -3.59 -18.42
C HIS A 33 -10.15 -4.58 -18.25
N GLY A 34 -10.60 -4.81 -17.03
CA GLY A 34 -11.65 -5.78 -16.70
C GLY A 34 -12.57 -5.36 -15.57
N TYR A 35 -13.55 -6.19 -15.25
CA TYR A 35 -14.15 -6.17 -13.91
C TYR A 35 -13.29 -7.01 -12.97
N ASP A 36 -12.91 -8.20 -13.41
CA ASP A 36 -11.93 -9.12 -12.82
C ASP A 36 -10.75 -9.22 -13.81
N ALA A 37 -9.58 -8.74 -13.41
CA ALA A 37 -8.45 -8.54 -14.32
C ALA A 37 -7.12 -8.99 -13.72
N ASP A 38 -6.43 -9.88 -14.43
CA ASP A 38 -5.10 -10.37 -14.11
C ASP A 38 -4.09 -9.96 -15.20
N THR A 39 -2.94 -9.39 -14.80
CA THR A 39 -1.86 -9.04 -15.73
C THR A 39 -0.50 -9.55 -15.26
N HIS A 40 0.24 -10.18 -16.17
CA HIS A 40 1.62 -10.62 -15.95
C HIS A 40 2.55 -10.02 -17.01
N GLY A 41 3.51 -9.21 -16.56
CA GLY A 41 4.42 -8.43 -17.42
C GLY A 41 5.84 -8.28 -16.87
N SER A 42 6.73 -7.69 -17.67
CA SER A 42 7.86 -6.94 -17.10
C SER A 42 7.39 -5.53 -16.76
N ASP A 43 6.66 -4.92 -17.68
CA ASP A 43 5.90 -3.68 -17.49
C ASP A 43 4.42 -4.10 -17.56
N ALA A 44 3.69 -3.97 -16.45
CA ALA A 44 2.34 -4.52 -16.32
C ALA A 44 1.36 -3.49 -15.73
N ASP A 45 0.27 -3.22 -16.45
CA ASP A 45 -0.77 -2.27 -16.05
C ASP A 45 -2.14 -2.98 -15.97
N THR A 46 -2.85 -2.82 -14.86
CA THR A 46 -4.21 -3.37 -14.69
C THR A 46 -5.21 -2.37 -14.16
N HIS A 47 -6.39 -2.36 -14.78
CA HIS A 47 -7.54 -1.59 -14.33
C HIS A 47 -8.76 -2.50 -14.14
N GLY A 48 -9.21 -2.65 -12.89
CA GLY A 48 -10.27 -3.59 -12.52
C GLY A 48 -11.25 -3.05 -11.49
N SER A 49 -12.26 -3.84 -11.14
CA SER A 49 -12.92 -3.72 -9.83
C SER A 49 -12.24 -4.66 -8.84
N ASP A 50 -11.92 -5.88 -9.30
CA ASP A 50 -10.98 -6.82 -8.70
C ASP A 50 -9.77 -6.90 -9.66
N ALA A 51 -8.56 -6.60 -9.20
CA ALA A 51 -7.37 -6.60 -10.06
C ALA A 51 -6.11 -7.17 -9.39
N ASP A 52 -5.36 -7.98 -10.13
CA ASP A 52 -4.05 -8.53 -9.73
C ASP A 52 -2.99 -8.25 -10.82
N THR A 53 -1.88 -7.63 -10.42
CA THR A 53 -0.77 -7.32 -11.33
C THR A 53 0.54 -7.86 -10.80
N HIS A 54 1.28 -8.53 -11.69
CA HIS A 54 2.61 -9.05 -11.44
C HIS A 54 3.60 -8.53 -12.49
N GLY A 55 4.55 -7.69 -12.07
CA GLY A 55 5.50 -7.01 -12.95
C GLY A 55 6.90 -6.85 -12.36
N SER A 56 7.85 -6.39 -13.18
CA SER A 56 9.05 -5.71 -12.67
C SER A 56 8.70 -4.28 -12.26
N ASP A 57 8.01 -3.60 -13.17
CA ASP A 57 7.29 -2.35 -12.99
C ASP A 57 5.79 -2.70 -13.09
N ALA A 58 5.02 -2.50 -12.02
CA ALA A 58 3.64 -2.97 -11.93
C ALA A 58 2.70 -1.89 -11.38
N ASP A 59 1.65 -1.55 -12.13
CA ASP A 59 0.65 -0.55 -11.75
C ASP A 59 -0.76 -1.16 -11.73
N THR A 60 -1.50 -0.96 -10.63
CA THR A 60 -2.90 -1.42 -10.51
C THR A 60 -3.83 -0.32 -10.03
N HIS A 61 -5.03 -0.25 -10.60
CA HIS A 61 -6.07 0.65 -10.11
C HIS A 61 -7.50 0.07 -10.17
N GLY A 62 -8.25 0.21 -9.06
CA GLY A 62 -9.65 -0.21 -9.01
C GLY A 62 -10.37 -0.01 -7.66
N SER A 63 -11.07 -1.04 -7.20
CA SER A 63 -11.68 -1.13 -5.86
C SER A 63 -10.95 -2.11 -4.92
N ASP A 64 -10.69 -3.35 -5.35
CA ASP A 64 -10.02 -4.41 -4.59
C ASP A 64 -8.76 -4.88 -5.37
N GLU A 65 -7.57 -4.48 -4.92
CA GLU A 65 -6.34 -4.55 -5.71
C GLU A 65 -5.19 -5.27 -5.02
N ASN A 66 -4.37 -5.94 -5.83
CA ASN A 66 -3.11 -6.52 -5.41
C ASN A 66 -2.02 -6.31 -6.47
N THR A 67 -0.86 -5.81 -6.05
CA THR A 67 0.27 -5.56 -6.96
C THR A 67 1.56 -6.13 -6.41
N TYR A 68 2.31 -6.79 -7.29
CA TYR A 68 3.57 -7.43 -6.96
C TYR A 68 4.66 -7.07 -7.98
N GLY A 69 5.72 -6.43 -7.52
CA GLY A 69 6.89 -6.13 -8.34
C GLY A 69 8.00 -5.46 -7.55
N PRO A 70 9.27 -5.52 -8.00
CA PRO A 70 10.36 -4.67 -7.53
C PRO A 70 9.94 -3.20 -7.36
N ASP A 71 9.29 -2.65 -8.38
CA ASP A 71 8.71 -1.30 -8.43
C ASP A 71 7.20 -1.50 -8.62
N ALA A 72 6.39 -1.16 -7.61
CA ALA A 72 4.97 -1.51 -7.59
C ALA A 72 4.09 -0.38 -7.02
N ASP A 73 3.06 0.00 -7.76
CA ASP A 73 2.12 1.05 -7.38
C ASP A 73 0.67 0.54 -7.41
N THR A 74 -0.09 0.80 -6.34
CA THR A 74 -1.51 0.44 -6.26
C THR A 74 -2.38 1.61 -5.83
N HIS A 75 -3.49 1.82 -6.55
CA HIS A 75 -4.52 2.78 -6.16
C HIS A 75 -5.92 2.15 -6.11
N GLY A 76 -6.47 2.00 -4.90
CA GLY A 76 -7.68 1.23 -4.66
C GLY A 76 -8.62 1.77 -3.60
N SER A 77 -9.68 1.02 -3.30
CA SER A 77 -10.40 1.19 -2.03
C SER A 77 -9.78 0.29 -0.98
N ASP A 78 -9.57 -0.98 -1.32
CA ASP A 78 -8.86 -2.00 -0.56
C ASP A 78 -7.63 -2.38 -1.40
N ALA A 79 -6.43 -1.99 -0.98
CA ALA A 79 -5.24 -2.06 -1.82
C ALA A 79 -4.05 -2.69 -1.09
N ASP A 80 -3.47 -3.73 -1.71
CA ASP A 80 -2.28 -4.42 -1.21
C ASP A 80 -1.12 -4.28 -2.22
N THR A 81 0.05 -3.86 -1.76
CA THR A 81 1.26 -3.78 -2.59
C THR A 81 2.45 -4.47 -1.94
N HIS A 82 3.20 -5.23 -2.74
CA HIS A 82 4.45 -5.83 -2.28
C HIS A 82 5.58 -5.62 -3.29
N GLY A 83 6.62 -4.92 -2.84
CA GLY A 83 7.78 -4.62 -3.68
C GLY A 83 9.10 -4.38 -2.95
N SER A 84 10.09 -3.89 -3.69
CA SER A 84 11.30 -3.30 -3.07
C SER A 84 11.06 -1.83 -2.83
N ASP A 85 10.56 -1.15 -3.86
CA ASP A 85 10.06 0.22 -3.86
C ASP A 85 8.54 0.09 -4.12
N ALA A 86 7.71 0.42 -3.13
CA ALA A 86 6.27 0.13 -3.18
C ALA A 86 5.41 1.27 -2.64
N ASP A 87 4.42 1.69 -3.43
CA ASP A 87 3.51 2.78 -3.08
C ASP A 87 2.05 2.30 -3.11
N THR A 88 1.29 2.58 -2.05
CA THR A 88 -0.15 2.24 -1.98
C THR A 88 -0.99 3.44 -1.57
N HIS A 89 -2.09 3.65 -2.30
CA HIS A 89 -3.12 4.61 -1.94
C HIS A 89 -4.50 3.95 -1.88
N GLY A 90 -5.11 3.92 -0.70
CA GLY A 90 -6.38 3.23 -0.45
C GLY A 90 -7.32 3.93 0.52
N SER A 91 -8.49 3.34 0.77
CA SER A 91 -9.20 3.59 2.03
C SER A 91 -8.65 2.66 3.11
N ASP A 92 -8.50 1.39 2.76
CA ASP A 92 -7.80 0.36 3.51
C ASP A 92 -6.57 0.00 2.65
N ALA A 93 -5.36 0.26 3.16
CA ALA A 93 -4.13 0.20 2.36
C ALA A 93 -3.00 -0.50 3.11
N ASP A 94 -2.43 -1.55 2.50
CA ASP A 94 -1.33 -2.32 3.06
C ASP A 94 -0.13 -2.33 2.09
N THR A 95 1.06 -1.97 2.59
CA THR A 95 2.30 -2.00 1.79
C THR A 95 3.41 -2.77 2.47
N HIS A 96 4.09 -3.61 1.71
CA HIS A 96 5.32 -4.28 2.14
C HIS A 96 6.47 -4.02 1.18
N GLY A 97 7.48 -3.27 1.63
CA GLY A 97 8.62 -2.84 0.83
C GLY A 97 9.95 -2.84 1.57
N SER A 98 11.04 -2.50 0.90
CA SER A 98 12.24 -2.00 1.59
C SER A 98 12.08 -0.50 1.79
N ASP A 99 11.71 0.19 0.71
CA ASP A 99 11.26 1.58 0.66
C ASP A 99 9.74 1.52 0.38
N ALA A 100 8.91 1.97 1.32
CA ALA A 100 7.47 1.73 1.28
C ALA A 100 6.64 2.94 1.74
N ASP A 101 5.72 3.41 0.90
CA ASP A 101 4.84 4.53 1.22
C ASP A 101 3.37 4.11 1.18
N THR A 102 2.62 4.41 2.24
CA THR A 102 1.18 4.09 2.30
C THR A 102 0.33 5.29 2.71
N HIS A 103 -0.73 5.51 1.93
CA HIS A 103 -1.75 6.53 2.19
C HIS A 103 -3.14 5.89 2.29
N GLY A 104 -3.78 6.00 3.45
CA GLY A 104 -5.07 5.38 3.72
C GLY A 104 -5.98 6.16 4.67
N SER A 105 -7.19 5.66 4.87
CA SER A 105 -7.92 5.94 6.12
C SER A 105 -7.43 5.01 7.22
N ASP A 106 -7.36 3.72 6.88
CA ASP A 106 -6.71 2.66 7.62
C ASP A 106 -5.48 2.24 6.79
N ALA A 107 -4.27 2.43 7.33
CA ALA A 107 -3.03 2.29 6.57
C ALA A 107 -1.96 1.53 7.37
N ASP A 108 -1.43 0.45 6.79
CA ASP A 108 -0.38 -0.36 7.39
C ASP A 108 0.84 -0.46 6.45
N THR A 109 2.03 -0.17 6.97
CA THR A 109 3.27 -0.31 6.19
C THR A 109 4.32 -1.14 6.92
N HIS A 110 5.01 -1.98 6.17
CA HIS A 110 6.19 -2.69 6.65
C HIS A 110 7.37 -2.46 5.70
N GLY A 111 8.42 -1.79 6.19
CA GLY A 111 9.64 -1.54 5.42
C GLY A 111 10.85 -1.27 6.29
N SER A 112 11.99 -0.96 5.67
CA SER A 112 13.15 -0.43 6.43
C SER A 112 13.15 1.10 6.40
N ASP A 113 12.71 1.66 5.29
CA ASP A 113 12.45 3.09 5.08
C ASP A 113 10.96 3.19 4.71
N ALA A 114 10.08 3.23 5.72
CA ALA A 114 8.62 3.20 5.56
C ALA A 114 7.94 4.48 6.05
N ASP A 115 7.02 5.01 5.25
CA ASP A 115 6.22 6.19 5.60
C ASP A 115 4.72 5.86 5.52
N THR A 116 4.00 6.00 6.63
CA THR A 116 2.54 5.75 6.67
C THR A 116 1.75 6.99 7.05
N HIS A 117 0.68 7.22 6.31
CA HIS A 117 -0.23 8.33 6.51
C HIS A 117 -1.69 7.85 6.53
N GLY A 118 -2.35 7.96 7.69
CA GLY A 118 -3.71 7.46 7.88
C GLY A 118 -4.57 8.30 8.83
N SER A 119 -5.84 7.94 8.97
CA SER A 119 -6.58 8.27 10.19
C SER A 119 -6.16 7.34 11.31
N ASP A 120 -6.16 6.04 11.00
CA ASP A 120 -5.59 4.96 11.78
C ASP A 120 -4.37 4.45 10.98
N ALA A 121 -3.17 4.55 11.54
CA ALA A 121 -1.92 4.26 10.83
C ALA A 121 -0.96 3.41 11.68
N ASP A 122 -0.41 2.34 11.11
CA ASP A 122 0.62 1.50 11.72
C ASP A 122 1.84 1.36 10.79
N THR A 123 3.04 1.52 11.36
CA THR A 123 4.30 1.28 10.63
C THR A 123 5.27 0.41 11.41
N HIS A 124 5.87 -0.53 10.69
CA HIS A 124 7.08 -1.22 11.12
C HIS A 124 8.34 -0.56 10.55
N ASP A 125 9.14 0.04 11.44
CA ASP A 125 10.31 0.90 11.19
C ASP A 125 9.98 2.23 10.48
N ALA A 126 10.70 3.32 10.82
CA ALA A 126 10.56 4.69 10.27
C ALA A 126 9.35 5.53 10.77
N ASP A 127 8.55 6.15 9.89
CA ASP A 127 7.71 7.31 10.25
C ASP A 127 6.19 7.06 10.06
N THR A 128 5.40 7.39 11.09
CA THR A 128 3.92 7.29 11.03
C THR A 128 3.24 8.60 11.34
N HIS A 129 2.21 8.92 10.56
CA HIS A 129 1.36 10.10 10.75
C HIS A 129 -0.13 9.73 10.72
N GLY A 130 -0.84 9.96 11.82
CA GLY A 130 -2.27 9.71 11.86
C GLY A 130 -3.04 10.45 12.94
N SER A 131 -4.35 10.18 13.05
CA SER A 131 -5.11 10.60 14.22
C SER A 131 -4.82 9.64 15.37
N ASP A 132 -4.94 8.35 15.09
CA ASP A 132 -4.49 7.23 15.91
C ASP A 132 -3.29 6.62 15.14
N ALA A 133 -2.09 6.70 15.72
CA ALA A 133 -0.86 6.36 15.01
C ALA A 133 0.06 5.50 15.88
N ASP A 134 0.53 4.38 15.33
CA ASP A 134 1.40 3.42 16.00
C ASP A 134 2.66 3.17 15.16
N THR A 135 3.84 3.13 15.81
CA THR A 135 5.08 2.73 15.14
C THR A 135 5.90 1.77 15.99
N HIS A 136 6.48 0.76 15.33
CA HIS A 136 7.34 -0.24 15.95
C HIS A 136 8.64 -0.44 15.15
N GLY A 137 9.80 -0.17 15.73
CA GLY A 137 11.05 -0.27 14.96
C GLY A 137 12.35 -0.04 15.70
N SER A 138 13.47 -0.07 14.98
CA SER A 138 14.77 0.33 15.48
C SER A 138 14.86 1.85 15.60
N ASP A 139 14.49 2.54 14.52
CA ASP A 139 14.35 3.99 14.42
C ASP A 139 12.87 4.25 14.11
N ALA A 140 12.13 4.85 15.06
CA ALA A 140 10.68 5.00 14.96
C ALA A 140 10.24 6.41 15.36
N ASP A 141 9.48 7.10 14.50
CA ASP A 141 8.85 8.39 14.76
C ASP A 141 7.34 8.29 14.53
N THR A 142 6.55 8.81 15.47
CA THR A 142 5.09 8.78 15.39
C THR A 142 4.51 10.15 15.69
N HIS A 143 3.63 10.61 14.81
CA HIS A 143 2.89 11.85 14.94
C HIS A 143 1.39 11.61 14.88
N GLY A 144 0.69 11.89 15.99
CA GLY A 144 -0.77 11.79 16.00
C GLY A 144 -1.48 12.49 17.15
N SER A 145 -2.80 12.37 17.21
CA SER A 145 -3.56 12.85 18.37
C SER A 145 -3.37 11.88 19.53
N ASP A 146 -3.61 10.61 19.24
CA ASP A 146 -3.32 9.44 20.06
C ASP A 146 -2.16 8.71 19.35
N ALA A 147 -0.98 8.67 19.97
CA ALA A 147 0.24 8.24 19.29
C ALA A 147 1.09 7.33 20.18
N ASP A 148 1.39 6.12 19.71
CA ASP A 148 2.27 5.18 20.41
C ASP A 148 3.52 4.84 19.59
N THR A 149 4.69 4.87 20.22
CA THR A 149 5.95 4.46 19.57
C THR A 149 6.69 3.44 20.44
N HIS A 150 7.13 2.33 19.83
CA HIS A 150 8.00 1.36 20.48
C HIS A 150 9.26 1.07 19.67
N GLY A 151 10.44 1.47 20.15
CA GLY A 151 11.67 1.24 19.42
C GLY A 151 12.97 1.38 20.19
N SER A 152 14.11 1.23 19.51
CA SER A 152 15.42 1.46 20.14
C SER A 152 15.66 2.95 20.31
N ASP A 153 15.54 3.68 19.20
CA ASP A 153 15.51 5.13 19.06
C ASP A 153 14.06 5.51 18.69
N ALA A 154 13.32 6.09 19.63
CA ALA A 154 11.88 6.31 19.49
C ALA A 154 11.49 7.76 19.81
N ASP A 155 10.79 8.43 18.90
CA ASP A 155 10.18 9.75 19.10
C ASP A 155 8.66 9.66 18.93
N THR A 156 7.92 10.40 19.75
CA THR A 156 6.45 10.42 19.70
C THR A 156 5.93 11.82 19.96
N HIS A 157 5.03 12.25 19.09
CA HIS A 157 4.43 13.57 19.09
C HIS A 157 2.91 13.48 19.06
N GLY A 158 2.27 13.82 20.17
CA GLY A 158 0.81 13.79 20.23
C GLY A 158 0.20 14.32 21.51
N SER A 159 -1.12 14.50 21.52
CA SER A 159 -1.84 14.98 22.70
C SER A 159 -1.81 13.91 23.79
N ASP A 160 -2.20 12.69 23.40
CA ASP A 160 -2.11 11.46 24.19
C ASP A 160 -1.00 10.57 23.59
N ALA A 161 0.26 10.89 23.94
CA ALA A 161 1.45 10.24 23.39
C ALA A 161 2.12 9.30 24.41
N ASP A 162 2.42 8.06 24.02
CA ASP A 162 3.19 7.09 24.80
C ASP A 162 4.41 6.54 24.02
N THR A 163 5.59 6.59 24.64
CA THR A 163 6.85 6.14 24.01
C THR A 163 7.55 5.08 24.86
N HIS A 164 8.04 4.02 24.22
CA HIS A 164 8.80 2.95 24.85
C HIS A 164 10.08 2.64 24.08
N GLY A 165 11.24 2.74 24.74
CA GLY A 165 12.51 2.47 24.08
C GLY A 165 13.74 2.63 24.94
N SER A 166 14.90 2.38 24.34
CA SER A 166 16.19 2.60 25.00
C SER A 166 16.53 4.09 25.06
N ASP A 167 16.29 4.78 23.95
CA ASP A 167 16.47 6.22 23.74
C ASP A 167 15.12 6.78 23.25
N ALA A 168 14.21 7.02 24.21
CA ALA A 168 12.82 7.42 23.96
C ALA A 168 12.58 8.90 24.33
N ASP A 169 11.97 9.64 23.41
CA ASP A 169 11.53 11.02 23.58
C ASP A 169 10.02 11.17 23.30
N THR A 170 9.31 11.96 24.12
CA THR A 170 7.85 12.17 24.01
C THR A 170 7.53 13.66 24.07
N HIS A 171 6.73 14.15 23.12
CA HIS A 171 6.41 15.57 22.95
C HIS A 171 4.90 15.80 22.88
N SER A 172 4.30 16.20 24.02
CA SER A 172 2.87 16.53 24.11
C SER A 172 2.62 18.04 24.26
N PRO A 173 1.68 18.62 23.48
CA PRO A 173 1.30 20.03 23.60
C PRO A 173 0.65 20.37 24.96
N ASP A 174 0.14 19.37 25.68
CA ASP A 174 -0.51 19.51 26.99
C ASP A 174 0.42 19.27 28.19
N ALA A 175 1.74 19.18 27.97
CA ALA A 175 2.74 19.17 29.03
C ALA A 175 2.75 20.50 29.81
N VAL A 176 1.82 20.67 30.75
CA VAL A 176 1.79 21.80 31.68
C VAL A 176 3.01 21.70 32.61
N ILE A 177 3.97 22.61 32.43
CA ILE A 177 5.14 22.83 33.30
C ILE A 177 4.72 23.41 34.66
#